data_AF-C8V260-F1
#
_entry.id   AF-C8V260-F1
#
_cell.length_a   1.000
_cell.length_b   1.000
_cell.length_c   1.000
_cell.angle_alpha   90.00
_cell.angle_beta   90.00
_cell.angle_gamma   90.00
#
_symmetry.space_group_name_H-M   'P 1'
#
loop_
_entity.id
_entity.type
_entity.pdbx_description
1 polymer ?
#
loop_
_entity_poly.entity_id
_entity_poly.type
_entity_poly.pdbx_seq_one_letter_code
_entity_poly.pdbx_strand_id
1 'polypeptide(L)'
;MAHLIKLTFFSLWLITAAVGTFAPYYGNLTFQPPRTLSSWSNLTVETQTGTFIGALNDTYPNVRQFLRVPFAKPPVGDLRWLPPQRLEKSSRRYDSTRHGPACPQYVSSSVTNYNHYAPPNLLVNLGETLDEGAIAWSTSEDCLSLAVWTPSYADKTSKLPVALFVTGGHGLTGGIDIPSQVPEQWVSRSQEHIVVTINYRVNIFGNPKSRALKETSLSLLDVRAAVEWVSENIEAFGGDPQNIMLWGQSQGAALTHMYTLAFPSDPLVSKFGVLSQPPSVTVDLTTAATTDPYAGFDIVAKALGCNYGDDADAELECMRQVSWVQIEEFINRYTGTPELDFSNYIPRYLAGKVATGPEIRSNTASEMPTTNRTSTAETQRQWLCKGVEEAMLRNKYGLDTYRYLWAGNFSNISPEPWLGAFHWSDLLMIFGTYEKDVGDVPKLEVDTSAAIQDFFLAFLKDPGSLQRRGWPLYEPDAANGGFIMEFGKKTAARNITGAYLDAGCYNSSVPMRLSG
;
A
#
# COMPACT_ATOMS: atom_id res chain seq x y z
N MET A 1 -9.63 -71.85 -47.76
CA MET A 1 -10.72 -72.44 -46.97
C MET A 1 -11.39 -71.34 -46.19
N ALA A 2 -12.69 -71.17 -46.41
CA ALA A 2 -13.54 -70.22 -45.71
C ALA A 2 -13.79 -70.69 -44.26
N HIS A 3 -14.03 -69.75 -43.34
CA HIS A 3 -15.35 -69.63 -42.73
C HIS A 3 -15.52 -68.32 -41.93
N LEU A 4 -16.43 -67.49 -42.46
CA LEU A 4 -17.22 -66.49 -41.74
C LEU A 4 -17.98 -67.13 -40.58
N ILE A 5 -18.16 -66.40 -39.46
CA ILE A 5 -19.46 -66.30 -38.80
C ILE A 5 -19.76 -64.82 -38.48
N LYS A 6 -21.04 -64.50 -38.66
CA LYS A 6 -21.65 -63.19 -38.90
C LYS A 6 -21.99 -62.41 -37.62
N LEU A 7 -21.99 -61.10 -37.82
CA LEU A 7 -22.61 -60.01 -37.07
C LEU A 7 -24.09 -60.21 -36.69
N THR A 8 -24.47 -59.57 -35.58
CA THR A 8 -25.78 -58.96 -35.38
C THR A 8 -25.59 -57.50 -34.93
N PHE A 9 -26.17 -56.59 -35.70
CA PHE A 9 -26.19 -55.13 -35.53
C PHE A 9 -27.39 -54.69 -34.70
N PHE A 10 -27.26 -53.63 -33.88
CA PHE A 10 -28.33 -52.67 -33.63
C PHE A 10 -27.78 -51.23 -33.48
N SER A 11 -27.97 -50.47 -34.56
CA SER A 11 -28.24 -49.02 -34.71
C SER A 11 -27.56 -47.94 -33.85
N LEU A 12 -26.78 -47.12 -34.57
CA LEU A 12 -26.32 -45.76 -34.24
C LEU A 12 -27.48 -44.76 -34.02
N TRP A 13 -27.27 -43.83 -33.09
CA TRP A 13 -27.70 -42.43 -33.23
C TRP A 13 -26.45 -41.54 -33.29
N LEU A 14 -26.26 -40.87 -34.44
CA LEU A 14 -25.22 -39.86 -34.66
C LEU A 14 -25.66 -38.54 -34.03
N ILE A 15 -24.89 -38.03 -33.06
CA ILE A 15 -24.91 -36.61 -32.71
C ILE A 15 -23.71 -35.98 -33.42
N THR A 16 -24.01 -35.14 -34.42
CA THR A 16 -23.05 -34.28 -35.09
C THR A 16 -22.59 -33.17 -34.15
N ALA A 17 -21.40 -33.29 -33.58
CA ALA A 17 -20.70 -32.15 -32.98
C ALA A 17 -19.95 -31.41 -34.10
N ALA A 18 -20.39 -30.19 -34.43
CA ALA A 18 -19.64 -29.31 -35.29
C ALA A 18 -18.35 -28.90 -34.57
N VAL A 19 -17.21 -29.43 -35.03
CA VAL A 19 -15.88 -28.97 -34.61
C VAL A 19 -15.66 -27.61 -35.26
N GLY A 20 -15.94 -26.54 -34.53
CA GLY A 20 -15.49 -25.21 -34.90
C GLY A 20 -13.97 -25.19 -34.88
N THR A 21 -13.34 -24.99 -36.04
CA THR A 21 -11.90 -24.78 -36.16
C THR A 21 -11.55 -23.43 -35.55
N PHE A 22 -11.16 -23.40 -34.28
CA PHE A 22 -10.46 -22.24 -33.72
C PHE A 22 -9.04 -22.22 -34.30
N ALA A 23 -8.71 -21.14 -34.99
CA ALA A 23 -7.34 -20.90 -35.43
C ALA A 23 -6.42 -20.82 -34.20
N PRO A 24 -5.26 -21.50 -34.19
CA PRO A 24 -4.33 -21.39 -33.08
C PRO A 24 -3.81 -19.94 -32.99
N TYR A 25 -3.97 -19.34 -31.82
CA TYR A 25 -3.43 -18.02 -31.48
C TYR A 25 -1.91 -18.14 -31.31
N TYR A 26 -1.19 -18.32 -32.42
CA TYR A 26 0.25 -18.10 -32.42
C TYR A 26 0.47 -16.60 -32.33
N GLY A 27 0.83 -16.14 -31.13
CA GLY A 27 1.34 -14.79 -30.92
C GLY A 27 2.44 -14.51 -31.94
N ASN A 28 2.32 -13.38 -32.62
CA ASN A 28 3.24 -12.93 -33.63
C ASN A 28 4.56 -12.55 -32.93
N LEU A 29 5.42 -13.54 -32.64
CA LEU A 29 6.75 -13.33 -32.09
C LEU A 29 7.63 -12.74 -33.17
N THR A 30 7.58 -11.42 -33.32
CA THR A 30 8.59 -10.69 -34.09
C THR A 30 9.88 -10.71 -33.30
N PHE A 31 10.91 -11.33 -33.87
CA PHE A 31 12.27 -11.26 -33.32
C PHE A 31 12.71 -9.80 -33.36
N GLN A 32 12.72 -9.13 -32.20
CA GLN A 32 13.25 -7.79 -32.10
C GLN A 32 14.77 -7.83 -32.36
N PRO A 33 15.32 -6.90 -33.16
CA PRO A 33 16.76 -6.80 -33.32
C PRO A 33 17.43 -6.59 -31.95
N PRO A 34 18.69 -7.04 -31.76
CA PRO A 34 19.43 -6.83 -30.52
C PRO A 34 19.46 -5.34 -30.17
N ARG A 35 18.99 -5.01 -28.96
CA ARG A 35 18.91 -3.65 -28.44
C ARG A 35 20.30 -3.00 -28.51
N THR A 36 20.40 -1.84 -29.16
CA THR A 36 21.66 -1.10 -29.32
C THR A 36 22.23 -0.69 -27.95
N LEU A 37 23.56 -0.71 -27.79
CA LEU A 37 24.28 -0.34 -26.56
C LEU A 37 23.88 1.04 -25.99
N SER A 38 23.29 1.93 -26.79
CA SER A 38 22.75 3.23 -26.38
C SER A 38 21.56 3.14 -25.41
N SER A 39 20.81 2.03 -25.36
CA SER A 39 19.70 1.86 -24.41
C SER A 39 20.16 1.59 -22.97
N TRP A 40 21.43 1.23 -22.79
CA TRP A 40 22.01 0.88 -21.48
C TRP A 40 22.45 2.10 -20.69
N SER A 41 22.75 3.23 -21.34
CA SER A 41 23.19 4.45 -20.64
C SER A 41 22.08 5.05 -19.77
N ASN A 42 20.81 4.88 -20.15
CA ASN A 42 19.67 5.37 -19.34
C ASN A 42 19.20 4.38 -18.26
N LEU A 43 19.80 3.18 -18.18
CA LEU A 43 19.51 2.19 -17.13
C LEU A 43 20.49 2.27 -15.95
N THR A 44 21.45 3.19 -16.01
CA THR A 44 22.40 3.46 -14.93
C THR A 44 22.11 4.84 -14.37
N VAL A 45 21.73 4.93 -13.09
CA VAL A 45 21.42 6.20 -12.42
C VAL A 45 22.42 6.44 -11.30
N GLU A 46 23.14 7.56 -11.38
CA GLU A 46 24.07 8.00 -10.34
C GLU A 46 23.40 9.00 -9.39
N THR A 47 23.44 8.69 -8.09
CA THR A 47 22.92 9.50 -6.99
C THR A 47 24.03 9.84 -5.99
N GLN A 48 23.71 10.48 -4.87
CA GLN A 48 24.69 10.77 -3.82
C GLN A 48 25.13 9.51 -3.05
N THR A 49 24.28 8.48 -3.01
CA THR A 49 24.43 7.29 -2.16
C THR A 49 24.83 6.04 -2.94
N GLY A 50 24.90 6.12 -4.27
CA GLY A 50 25.36 5.02 -5.11
C GLY A 50 25.05 5.20 -6.60
N THR A 51 25.40 4.19 -7.37
CA THR A 51 25.04 4.02 -8.78
C THR A 51 24.11 2.82 -8.91
N PHE A 52 22.90 3.04 -9.39
CA PHE A 52 21.86 2.00 -9.48
C PHE A 52 21.70 1.54 -10.93
N ILE A 53 21.76 0.23 -11.13
CA ILE A 53 21.57 -0.41 -12.44
C ILE A 53 20.18 -1.01 -12.46
N GLY A 54 19.27 -0.40 -13.21
CA GLY A 54 17.89 -0.84 -13.36
C GLY A 54 17.68 -1.71 -14.61
N ALA A 55 16.41 -1.97 -14.92
CA ALA A 55 15.98 -2.66 -16.12
C ALA A 55 14.84 -1.88 -16.81
N LEU A 56 14.55 -2.22 -18.07
CA LEU A 56 13.24 -1.93 -18.64
C LEU A 56 12.26 -2.99 -18.14
N ASN A 57 11.00 -2.61 -17.94
CA ASN A 57 9.97 -3.60 -17.69
C ASN A 57 9.68 -4.39 -18.99
N ASP A 58 9.55 -5.71 -18.87
CA ASP A 58 9.38 -6.58 -20.04
C ASP A 58 8.00 -6.44 -20.69
N THR A 59 6.96 -6.28 -19.88
CA THR A 59 5.58 -6.05 -20.32
C THR A 59 5.37 -4.61 -20.79
N TYR A 60 6.01 -3.66 -20.10
CA TYR A 60 5.88 -2.23 -20.31
C TYR A 60 7.25 -1.61 -20.67
N PRO A 61 7.76 -1.83 -21.91
CA PRO A 61 9.12 -1.46 -22.30
C PRO A 61 9.38 0.06 -22.31
N ASN A 62 8.35 0.88 -22.14
CA ASN A 62 8.44 2.32 -21.95
C ASN A 62 8.63 2.73 -20.47
N VAL A 63 8.81 1.77 -19.56
CA VAL A 63 9.05 1.98 -18.13
C VAL A 63 10.43 1.45 -17.76
N ARG A 64 11.23 2.28 -17.08
CA ARG A 64 12.43 1.84 -16.36
C ARG A 64 12.08 1.56 -14.91
N GLN A 65 12.70 0.51 -14.37
CA GLN A 65 12.48 0.05 -13.00
C GLN A 65 13.81 -0.14 -12.28
N PHE A 66 13.87 0.36 -11.04
CA PHE A 66 14.98 0.20 -10.12
C PHE A 66 14.40 -0.39 -8.83
N LEU A 67 14.44 -1.71 -8.72
CA LEU A 67 13.62 -2.48 -7.78
C LEU A 67 14.29 -2.71 -6.42
N ARG A 68 15.53 -2.26 -6.25
CA ARG A 68 16.26 -2.32 -4.98
C ARG A 68 17.22 -1.14 -4.86
N VAL A 69 16.79 -0.13 -4.13
CA VAL A 69 17.57 1.08 -3.87
C VAL A 69 17.63 1.30 -2.35
N PRO A 70 18.74 1.01 -1.67
CA PRO A 70 18.86 1.25 -0.23
C PRO A 70 18.71 2.75 0.07
N PHE A 71 17.92 3.09 1.09
CA PHE A 71 17.76 4.47 1.54
C PHE A 71 18.35 4.73 2.94
N ALA A 72 18.66 3.68 3.70
CA ALA A 72 19.28 3.74 5.00
C ALA A 72 20.30 2.59 5.18
N LYS A 73 21.16 2.67 6.21
CA LYS A 73 22.03 1.56 6.60
C LYS A 73 21.17 0.36 7.05
N PRO A 74 21.59 -0.89 6.80
CA PRO A 74 20.87 -2.07 7.24
C PRO A 74 20.65 -2.06 8.77
N PRO A 75 19.42 -2.17 9.28
CA PRO A 75 19.11 -2.12 10.71
C PRO A 75 19.41 -3.46 11.42
N VAL A 76 20.61 -3.99 11.22
CA VAL A 76 21.07 -5.29 11.74
C VAL A 76 22.04 -5.13 12.91
N GLY A 77 22.19 -6.17 13.73
CA GLY A 77 23.12 -6.17 14.87
C GLY A 77 22.84 -5.01 15.82
N ASP A 78 23.87 -4.20 16.10
CA ASP A 78 23.76 -3.04 16.99
C ASP A 78 22.80 -1.96 16.48
N LEU A 79 22.50 -1.94 15.17
CA LEU A 79 21.51 -1.03 14.59
C LEU A 79 20.07 -1.53 14.72
N ARG A 80 19.87 -2.77 15.17
CA ARG A 80 18.53 -3.31 15.44
C ARG A 80 17.85 -2.47 16.52
N TRP A 81 16.61 -2.08 16.21
CA TRP A 81 15.77 -1.20 17.02
C TRP A 81 16.33 0.20 17.31
N LEU A 82 17.28 0.67 16.49
CA LEU A 82 17.68 2.07 16.49
C LEU A 82 16.98 2.85 15.35
N PRO A 83 16.88 4.19 15.46
CA PRO A 83 16.49 5.04 14.35
C PRO A 83 17.32 4.75 13.09
N PRO A 84 16.69 4.78 11.89
CA PRO A 84 17.38 4.48 10.64
C PRO A 84 18.55 5.44 10.44
N GLN A 85 19.71 4.89 10.09
CA GLN A 85 20.93 5.68 9.90
C GLN A 85 21.08 6.02 8.43
N ARG A 86 21.43 7.29 8.14
CA ARG A 86 21.68 7.74 6.76
C ARG A 86 22.83 6.96 6.11
N LEU A 87 22.71 6.77 4.80
CA LEU A 87 23.79 6.22 3.98
C LEU A 87 24.91 7.25 3.81
N GLU A 88 26.15 6.78 3.79
CA GLU A 88 27.29 7.61 3.43
C GLU A 88 27.27 7.92 1.93
N LYS A 89 27.90 9.03 1.53
CA LYS A 89 28.14 9.30 0.11
C LYS A 89 28.99 8.18 -0.50
N SER A 90 28.57 7.68 -1.65
CA SER A 90 29.19 6.49 -2.24
C SER A 90 29.01 6.45 -3.75
N SER A 91 29.99 5.87 -4.44
CA SER A 91 29.91 5.50 -5.86
C SER A 91 29.73 3.99 -6.04
N ARG A 92 29.32 3.28 -4.98
CA ARG A 92 29.07 1.84 -5.03
C ARG A 92 27.97 1.54 -6.05
N ARG A 93 28.20 0.52 -6.86
CA ARG A 93 27.21 0.01 -7.81
C ARG A 93 26.26 -0.97 -7.14
N TYR A 94 24.97 -0.81 -7.39
CA TYR A 94 23.90 -1.67 -6.92
C TYR A 94 23.17 -2.27 -8.12
N ASP A 95 22.93 -3.58 -8.07
CA ASP A 95 21.99 -4.24 -8.96
C ASP A 95 20.57 -3.98 -8.44
N SER A 96 19.82 -3.20 -9.20
CA SER A 96 18.43 -2.83 -8.94
C SER A 96 17.51 -3.44 -10.00
N THR A 97 17.91 -4.52 -10.66
CA THR A 97 17.09 -5.22 -11.67
C THR A 97 16.07 -6.19 -11.04
N ARG A 98 16.17 -6.45 -9.74
CA ARG A 98 15.32 -7.37 -8.96
C ARG A 98 14.96 -6.76 -7.62
N HIS A 99 13.80 -7.12 -7.09
CA HIS A 99 13.37 -6.68 -5.76
C HIS A 99 14.34 -7.16 -4.67
N GLY A 100 14.57 -6.29 -3.68
CA GLY A 100 15.18 -6.66 -2.42
C GLY A 100 14.20 -7.38 -1.50
N PRO A 101 14.67 -7.97 -0.39
CA PRO A 101 13.79 -8.57 0.60
C PRO A 101 12.90 -7.50 1.24
N ALA A 102 11.68 -7.88 1.61
CA ALA A 102 10.85 -7.09 2.51
C ALA A 102 11.40 -7.16 3.94
N CYS A 103 10.90 -6.31 4.85
CA CYS A 103 11.29 -6.39 6.26
C CYS A 103 10.76 -7.68 6.90
N PRO A 104 11.38 -8.14 8.02
CA PRO A 104 10.97 -9.37 8.69
C PRO A 104 9.48 -9.35 8.97
N GLN A 105 8.80 -10.41 8.51
CA GLN A 105 7.36 -10.62 8.66
C GLN A 105 7.05 -12.09 8.42
N TYR A 106 5.80 -12.47 8.67
CA TYR A 106 5.32 -13.84 8.56
C TYR A 106 4.08 -13.94 7.67
N VAL A 107 3.81 -15.15 7.18
CA VAL A 107 2.53 -15.53 6.60
C VAL A 107 1.71 -16.21 7.69
N SER A 108 0.57 -15.61 8.05
CA SER A 108 -0.30 -16.09 9.12
C SER A 108 -0.88 -17.48 8.83
N SER A 109 -0.92 -18.36 9.82
CA SER A 109 -1.61 -19.67 9.70
C SER A 109 -3.14 -19.55 9.74
N SER A 110 -3.68 -18.41 10.17
CA SER A 110 -5.13 -18.19 10.21
C SER A 110 -5.65 -17.83 8.83
N VAL A 111 -6.71 -18.52 8.41
CA VAL A 111 -7.51 -18.12 7.25
C VAL A 111 -8.35 -16.91 7.64
N THR A 112 -8.16 -15.82 6.90
CA THR A 112 -8.82 -14.53 7.06
C THR A 112 -9.40 -14.10 5.71
N ASN A 113 -10.29 -13.12 5.72
CA ASN A 113 -10.77 -12.53 4.47
C ASN A 113 -9.61 -11.98 3.63
N TYR A 114 -8.53 -11.55 4.29
CA TYR A 114 -7.35 -10.99 3.64
C TYR A 114 -6.58 -12.06 2.85
N ASN A 115 -6.14 -13.16 3.47
CA ASN A 115 -5.41 -14.18 2.70
C ASN A 115 -6.29 -15.02 1.76
N HIS A 116 -7.60 -15.12 2.03
CA HIS A 116 -8.49 -15.92 1.19
C HIS A 116 -9.03 -15.15 -0.03
N TYR A 117 -9.44 -13.89 0.14
CA TYR A 117 -10.06 -13.08 -0.93
C TYR A 117 -9.14 -11.95 -1.45
N ALA A 118 -7.94 -11.79 -0.91
CA ALA A 118 -6.96 -10.80 -1.37
C ALA A 118 -5.56 -11.39 -1.69
N PRO A 119 -5.43 -12.53 -2.40
CA PRO A 119 -4.12 -13.12 -2.64
C PRO A 119 -3.11 -12.15 -3.30
N PRO A 120 -3.48 -11.28 -4.28
CA PRO A 120 -2.53 -10.33 -4.87
C PRO A 120 -2.00 -9.27 -3.90
N ASN A 121 -2.59 -9.11 -2.71
CA ASN A 121 -2.18 -8.14 -1.71
C ASN A 121 -1.25 -8.73 -0.64
N LEU A 122 -0.79 -9.98 -0.83
CA LEU A 122 0.15 -10.67 0.04
C LEU A 122 1.54 -10.76 -0.58
N LEU A 123 2.56 -10.71 0.28
CA LEU A 123 3.94 -11.04 -0.09
C LEU A 123 4.13 -12.55 0.09
N VAL A 124 4.02 -13.32 -0.99
CA VAL A 124 4.12 -14.80 -0.97
C VAL A 124 5.00 -15.23 -2.14
N ASN A 125 6.03 -16.04 -1.89
CA ASN A 125 6.89 -16.57 -2.95
C ASN A 125 6.31 -17.84 -3.57
N LEU A 126 6.87 -18.20 -4.71
CA LEU A 126 6.59 -19.47 -5.36
C LEU A 126 6.90 -20.64 -4.43
N GLY A 127 5.85 -21.32 -3.98
CA GLY A 127 5.93 -22.50 -3.11
C GLY A 127 5.40 -22.27 -1.69
N GLU A 128 5.21 -21.02 -1.26
CA GLU A 128 4.56 -20.69 0.02
C GLU A 128 3.03 -20.79 -0.14
N THR A 129 2.34 -21.30 0.88
CA THR A 129 0.87 -21.24 0.91
C THR A 129 0.38 -19.89 1.46
N LEU A 130 -0.89 -19.54 1.21
CA LEU A 130 -1.49 -18.29 1.69
C LEU A 130 -1.70 -18.28 3.22
N ASP A 131 -1.53 -19.44 3.85
CA ASP A 131 -1.74 -19.74 5.27
C ASP A 131 -0.55 -20.50 5.87
N GLU A 132 0.66 -20.30 5.35
CA GLU A 132 1.88 -21.08 5.65
C GLU A 132 2.14 -21.21 7.16
N GLY A 133 1.85 -20.16 7.94
CA GLY A 133 2.08 -20.19 9.38
C GLY A 133 3.56 -20.15 9.75
N ALA A 134 4.38 -19.53 8.92
CA ALA A 134 5.83 -19.41 9.11
C ALA A 134 6.34 -18.05 8.64
N ILE A 135 7.64 -17.80 8.85
CA ILE A 135 8.32 -16.65 8.26
C ILE A 135 8.10 -16.57 6.74
N ALA A 136 7.87 -15.36 6.21
CA ALA A 136 7.80 -15.18 4.77
C ALA A 136 9.20 -15.29 4.16
N TRP A 137 9.37 -16.10 3.10
CA TRP A 137 10.69 -16.50 2.60
C TRP A 137 11.49 -15.36 1.96
N SER A 138 10.84 -14.29 1.51
CA SER A 138 11.48 -13.12 0.87
C SER A 138 11.67 -11.95 1.83
N THR A 139 12.02 -12.23 3.09
CA THR A 139 12.19 -11.23 4.13
C THR A 139 13.59 -11.23 4.75
N SER A 140 14.04 -10.08 5.24
CA SER A 140 15.34 -9.91 5.90
C SER A 140 15.35 -8.64 6.72
N GLU A 141 16.20 -8.56 7.75
CA GLU A 141 16.44 -7.28 8.44
C GLU A 141 17.14 -6.24 7.56
N ASP A 142 17.95 -6.66 6.57
CA ASP A 142 18.49 -5.76 5.54
C ASP A 142 17.42 -5.46 4.49
N CYS A 143 16.39 -4.71 4.90
CA CYS A 143 15.19 -4.44 4.10
C CYS A 143 14.95 -2.97 3.75
N LEU A 144 15.72 -2.01 4.30
CA LEU A 144 15.46 -0.57 4.13
C LEU A 144 15.84 -0.08 2.72
N SER A 145 15.05 -0.52 1.75
CA SER A 145 15.14 -0.20 0.33
C SER A 145 13.81 0.28 -0.23
N LEU A 146 13.89 1.05 -1.30
CA LEU A 146 12.77 1.50 -2.11
C LEU A 146 12.89 0.97 -3.54
N ALA A 147 11.77 1.01 -4.26
CA ALA A 147 11.70 0.74 -5.69
C ALA A 147 11.22 1.98 -6.44
N VAL A 148 11.76 2.23 -7.63
CA VAL A 148 11.43 3.40 -8.47
C VAL A 148 11.00 2.93 -9.86
N TRP A 149 9.83 3.40 -10.31
CA TRP A 149 9.34 3.23 -11.67
C TRP A 149 9.22 4.60 -12.34
N THR A 150 9.90 4.77 -13.47
CA THR A 150 10.00 6.05 -14.18
C THR A 150 9.91 5.84 -15.68
N PRO A 151 9.33 6.78 -16.46
CA PRO A 151 9.30 6.68 -17.91
C PRO A 151 10.71 6.48 -18.51
N SER A 152 10.77 5.70 -19.58
CA SER A 152 12.03 5.35 -20.26
C SER A 152 12.73 6.53 -20.91
N TYR A 153 12.00 7.60 -21.24
CA TYR A 153 12.56 8.84 -21.76
C TYR A 153 13.08 9.77 -20.67
N ALA A 154 12.68 9.57 -19.40
CA ALA A 154 12.95 10.54 -18.35
C ALA A 154 14.45 10.64 -18.03
N ASP A 155 14.90 11.85 -17.79
CA ASP A 155 16.27 12.19 -17.39
C ASP A 155 16.23 13.27 -16.30
N LYS A 156 17.40 13.71 -15.84
CA LYS A 156 17.51 14.69 -14.74
C LYS A 156 16.80 16.03 -14.99
N THR A 157 16.46 16.33 -16.25
CA THR A 157 15.78 17.56 -16.66
C THR A 157 14.26 17.42 -16.74
N SER A 158 13.72 16.19 -16.65
CA SER A 158 12.31 15.90 -16.91
C SER A 158 11.33 16.46 -15.87
N LYS A 159 11.75 16.61 -14.61
CA LYS A 159 10.96 17.21 -13.51
C LYS A 159 9.54 16.63 -13.38
N LEU A 160 9.44 15.31 -13.41
CA LEU A 160 8.16 14.59 -13.27
C LEU A 160 7.69 14.61 -11.81
N PRO A 161 6.39 14.76 -11.53
CA PRO A 161 5.89 14.66 -10.16
C PRO A 161 6.03 13.21 -9.64
N VAL A 162 6.20 13.08 -8.32
CA VAL A 162 6.60 11.81 -7.67
C VAL A 162 5.52 11.34 -6.70
N ALA A 163 4.95 10.18 -6.94
CA ALA A 163 4.05 9.49 -6.02
C ALA A 163 4.85 8.51 -5.14
N LEU A 164 5.09 8.88 -3.89
CA LEU A 164 5.81 8.07 -2.90
C LEU A 164 4.81 7.31 -2.02
N PHE A 165 4.68 6.01 -2.27
CA PHE A 165 3.69 5.14 -1.66
C PHE A 165 4.24 4.36 -0.45
N VAL A 166 3.43 4.30 0.61
CA VAL A 166 3.64 3.51 1.83
C VAL A 166 2.56 2.43 1.90
N THR A 167 2.99 1.17 1.86
CA THR A 167 2.11 0.00 1.94
C THR A 167 1.37 -0.09 3.27
N GLY A 168 0.18 -0.71 3.24
CA GLY A 168 -0.59 -1.12 4.41
C GLY A 168 -0.06 -2.41 5.06
N GLY A 169 -0.96 -3.25 5.60
CA GLY A 169 -0.59 -4.54 6.19
C GLY A 169 -0.59 -4.58 7.72
N HIS A 170 -1.44 -3.76 8.36
CA HIS A 170 -1.64 -3.73 9.82
C HIS A 170 -0.39 -3.42 10.65
N GLY A 171 0.68 -2.95 10.00
CA GLY A 171 1.98 -2.81 10.62
C GLY A 171 2.66 -4.13 10.94
N LEU A 172 2.21 -5.24 10.35
CA LEU A 172 2.77 -6.58 10.52
C LEU A 172 3.42 -7.11 9.25
N THR A 173 2.86 -6.74 8.10
CA THR A 173 3.29 -7.17 6.77
C THR A 173 3.34 -5.99 5.81
N GLY A 174 3.90 -6.20 4.62
CA GLY A 174 4.00 -5.21 3.55
C GLY A 174 5.34 -5.24 2.84
N GLY A 175 5.50 -4.42 1.80
CA GLY A 175 6.78 -4.26 1.12
C GLY A 175 6.63 -3.72 -0.29
N ILE A 176 7.77 -3.59 -0.98
CA ILE A 176 7.86 -3.01 -2.32
C ILE A 176 7.38 -3.92 -3.46
N ASP A 177 7.26 -5.24 -3.22
CA ASP A 177 6.93 -6.26 -4.23
C ASP A 177 5.55 -6.89 -4.00
N ILE A 178 4.60 -6.12 -3.46
CA ILE A 178 3.22 -6.59 -3.32
C ILE A 178 2.55 -6.56 -4.70
N PRO A 179 2.07 -7.70 -5.25
CA PRO A 179 1.59 -7.76 -6.63
C PRO A 179 0.46 -6.78 -6.98
N SER A 180 -0.44 -6.44 -6.06
CA SER A 180 -1.52 -5.46 -6.27
C SER A 180 -1.06 -3.99 -6.20
N GLN A 181 0.21 -3.74 -5.87
CA GLN A 181 0.74 -2.41 -5.57
C GLN A 181 1.92 -2.03 -6.48
N VAL A 182 2.15 -2.79 -7.56
CA VAL A 182 3.18 -2.49 -8.56
C VAL A 182 2.63 -1.54 -9.65
N PRO A 183 3.31 -0.43 -9.97
CA PRO A 183 2.73 0.68 -10.72
C PRO A 183 3.01 0.68 -12.23
N GLU A 184 3.54 -0.41 -12.81
CA GLU A 184 4.11 -0.36 -14.17
C GLU A 184 3.06 0.02 -15.21
N GLN A 185 1.83 -0.47 -15.05
CA GLN A 185 0.72 -0.12 -15.92
C GLN A 185 0.41 1.39 -15.87
N TRP A 186 0.35 1.97 -14.67
CA TRP A 186 0.02 3.39 -14.49
C TRP A 186 1.11 4.31 -15.06
N VAL A 187 2.37 3.99 -14.77
CA VAL A 187 3.53 4.70 -15.33
C VAL A 187 3.60 4.54 -16.84
N SER A 188 3.35 3.33 -17.36
CA SER A 188 3.34 3.04 -18.79
C SER A 188 2.24 3.79 -19.54
N ARG A 189 1.03 3.86 -18.99
CA ARG A 189 -0.11 4.51 -19.66
C ARG A 189 0.05 6.02 -19.70
N SER A 190 0.42 6.62 -18.57
CA SER A 190 0.46 8.09 -18.48
C SER A 190 1.78 8.67 -18.99
N GLN A 191 2.92 7.99 -18.74
CA GLN A 191 4.25 8.49 -19.07
C GLN A 191 4.58 9.86 -18.45
N GLU A 192 3.89 10.26 -17.37
CA GLU A 192 3.88 11.65 -16.90
C GLU A 192 4.18 11.80 -15.40
N HIS A 193 4.61 10.74 -14.74
CA HIS A 193 4.96 10.75 -13.31
C HIS A 193 5.93 9.63 -12.97
N ILE A 194 6.50 9.69 -11.76
CA ILE A 194 7.31 8.64 -11.15
C ILE A 194 6.54 8.06 -9.97
N VAL A 195 6.60 6.74 -9.82
CA VAL A 195 6.13 6.07 -8.60
C VAL A 195 7.32 5.52 -7.84
N VAL A 196 7.31 5.72 -6.53
CA VAL A 196 8.27 5.15 -5.59
C VAL A 196 7.50 4.37 -4.53
N THR A 197 7.88 3.12 -4.27
CA THR A 197 7.36 2.34 -3.13
C THR A 197 8.50 2.07 -2.16
N ILE A 198 8.20 1.96 -0.86
CA ILE A 198 9.22 1.79 0.18
C ILE A 198 8.94 0.57 1.04
N ASN A 199 10.01 -0.09 1.47
CA ASN A 199 9.97 -0.91 2.66
C ASN A 199 10.10 0.01 3.89
N TYR A 200 9.45 -0.37 4.99
CA TYR A 200 9.67 0.17 6.32
C TYR A 200 9.62 -0.98 7.31
N ARG A 201 10.31 -0.89 8.46
CA ARG A 201 10.26 -1.96 9.46
C ARG A 201 8.84 -2.10 9.99
N VAL A 202 8.36 -3.33 10.04
CA VAL A 202 7.04 -3.71 10.56
C VAL A 202 7.19 -4.42 11.92
N ASN A 203 6.07 -4.74 12.56
CA ASN A 203 5.91 -5.45 13.82
C ASN A 203 6.85 -4.96 14.94
N ILE A 204 7.34 -5.85 15.81
CA ILE A 204 8.33 -5.55 16.84
C ILE A 204 9.64 -4.96 16.26
N PHE A 205 9.99 -5.18 14.98
CA PHE A 205 11.16 -4.54 14.36
C PHE A 205 10.95 -3.05 14.11
N GLY A 206 9.74 -2.63 13.77
CA GLY A 206 9.35 -1.25 13.52
C GLY A 206 8.81 -0.53 14.75
N ASN A 207 8.19 -1.26 15.66
CA ASN A 207 7.54 -0.74 16.87
C ASN A 207 7.91 -1.57 18.09
N PRO A 208 9.19 -1.63 18.47
CA PRO A 208 9.66 -2.51 19.53
C PRO A 208 9.00 -2.22 20.88
N LYS A 209 8.73 -0.95 21.20
CA LYS A 209 8.17 -0.54 22.50
C LYS A 209 8.92 -1.19 23.68
N SER A 210 10.25 -1.26 23.62
CA SER A 210 11.09 -1.66 24.76
C SER A 210 11.28 -0.49 25.72
N ARG A 211 11.33 -0.77 27.04
CA ARG A 211 11.56 0.24 28.08
C ARG A 211 12.95 0.88 28.01
N ALA A 212 13.93 0.20 27.42
CA ALA A 212 15.28 0.72 27.21
C ALA A 212 15.37 1.70 26.03
N LEU A 213 14.34 1.76 25.18
CA LEU A 213 14.33 2.60 23.99
C LEU A 213 13.56 3.90 24.23
N LYS A 214 14.17 5.02 23.86
CA LYS A 214 13.50 6.33 23.84
C LYS A 214 12.59 6.49 22.63
N GLU A 215 13.06 6.07 21.47
CA GLU A 215 12.30 6.11 20.22
C GLU A 215 11.79 4.71 19.89
N THR A 216 10.47 4.58 19.80
CA THR A 216 9.79 3.28 19.64
C THR A 216 8.87 3.23 18.44
N SER A 217 8.83 4.28 17.63
CA SER A 217 8.02 4.39 16.41
C SER A 217 8.92 4.44 15.17
N LEU A 218 9.75 3.42 15.03
CA LEU A 218 10.79 3.35 14.01
C LEU A 218 10.20 3.24 12.61
N SER A 219 9.03 2.63 12.43
CA SER A 219 8.31 2.62 11.14
C SER A 219 8.10 4.03 10.58
N LEU A 220 7.73 5.00 11.43
CA LEU A 220 7.57 6.40 11.01
C LEU A 220 8.91 7.04 10.65
N LEU A 221 9.97 6.72 11.40
CA LEU A 221 11.31 7.22 11.11
C LEU A 221 11.88 6.60 9.82
N ASP A 222 11.54 5.36 9.50
CA ASP A 222 11.90 4.71 8.24
C ASP A 222 11.21 5.39 7.06
N VAL A 223 9.92 5.72 7.18
CA VAL A 223 9.20 6.57 6.20
C VAL A 223 9.91 7.91 6.03
N ARG A 224 10.30 8.57 7.13
CA ARG A 224 11.07 9.83 7.08
C ARG A 224 12.40 9.66 6.37
N ALA A 225 13.17 8.62 6.66
CA ALA A 225 14.44 8.36 6.01
C ALA A 225 14.27 8.13 4.50
N ALA A 226 13.21 7.42 4.09
CA ALA A 226 12.91 7.23 2.68
C ALA A 226 12.50 8.55 1.99
N VAL A 227 11.68 9.38 2.64
CA VAL A 227 11.32 10.73 2.14
C VAL A 227 12.57 11.60 1.96
N GLU A 228 13.46 11.62 2.95
CA GLU A 228 14.73 12.36 2.88
C GLU A 228 15.57 11.89 1.70
N TRP A 229 15.72 10.58 1.53
CA TRP A 229 16.48 10.01 0.42
C TRP A 229 15.85 10.38 -0.94
N VAL A 230 14.53 10.26 -1.08
CA VAL A 230 13.81 10.61 -2.32
C VAL A 230 13.98 12.10 -2.62
N SER A 231 13.77 12.97 -1.64
CA SER A 231 13.97 14.42 -1.79
C SER A 231 15.37 14.78 -2.27
N GLU A 232 16.40 14.09 -1.74
CA GLU A 232 17.81 14.35 -2.07
C GLU A 232 18.28 13.73 -3.41
N ASN A 233 17.58 12.73 -3.96
CA ASN A 233 18.09 11.90 -5.06
C ASN A 233 17.12 11.68 -6.25
N ILE A 234 15.82 11.96 -6.13
CA ILE A 234 14.83 11.58 -7.16
C ILE A 234 15.00 12.31 -8.49
N GLU A 235 15.64 13.49 -8.49
CA GLU A 235 16.04 14.19 -9.71
C GLU A 235 16.91 13.31 -10.60
N ALA A 236 17.75 12.44 -10.04
CA ALA A 236 18.58 11.52 -10.81
C ALA A 236 17.75 10.54 -11.66
N PHE A 237 16.52 10.25 -11.26
CA PHE A 237 15.55 9.39 -11.94
C PHE A 237 14.57 10.19 -12.81
N GLY A 238 14.71 11.52 -12.83
CA GLY A 238 13.89 12.48 -13.56
C GLY A 238 12.71 13.06 -12.79
N GLY A 239 12.68 12.86 -11.48
CA GLY A 239 11.64 13.40 -10.61
C GLY A 239 11.88 14.87 -10.25
N ASP A 240 10.81 15.54 -9.87
CA ASP A 240 10.86 16.87 -9.27
C ASP A 240 10.85 16.73 -7.73
N PRO A 241 11.97 17.04 -7.04
CA PRO A 241 12.04 16.96 -5.58
C PRO A 241 11.10 17.97 -4.88
N GLN A 242 10.58 18.97 -5.59
CA GLN A 242 9.60 19.93 -5.06
C GLN A 242 8.15 19.47 -5.24
N ASN A 243 7.92 18.40 -6.01
CA ASN A 243 6.59 17.90 -6.34
C ASN A 243 6.44 16.42 -5.98
N ILE A 244 6.61 16.14 -4.68
CA ILE A 244 6.43 14.81 -4.10
C ILE A 244 5.10 14.76 -3.36
N MET A 245 4.33 13.69 -3.60
CA MET A 245 3.17 13.27 -2.82
C MET A 245 3.54 12.06 -1.97
N LEU A 246 3.46 12.18 -0.65
CA LEU A 246 3.51 11.03 0.25
C LEU A 246 2.11 10.48 0.41
N TRP A 247 1.90 9.20 0.11
CA TRP A 247 0.59 8.59 0.26
C TRP A 247 0.69 7.16 0.73
N GLY A 248 -0.37 6.66 1.34
CA GLY A 248 -0.42 5.29 1.80
C GLY A 248 -1.82 4.81 2.05
N GLN A 249 -1.95 3.50 2.23
CA GLN A 249 -3.21 2.81 2.48
C GLN A 249 -3.16 2.10 3.84
N SER A 250 -4.27 2.07 4.59
CA SER A 250 -4.33 1.38 5.89
C SER A 250 -3.26 1.86 6.87
N GLN A 251 -2.36 0.98 7.30
CA GLN A 251 -1.21 1.34 8.10
C GLN A 251 -0.31 2.39 7.45
N GLY A 252 -0.11 2.33 6.13
CA GLY A 252 0.63 3.34 5.38
C GLY A 252 -0.09 4.69 5.33
N ALA A 253 -1.43 4.68 5.34
CA ALA A 253 -2.24 5.91 5.47
C ALA A 253 -2.07 6.53 6.86
N ALA A 254 -2.10 5.69 7.90
CA ALA A 254 -1.79 6.10 9.27
C ALA A 254 -0.38 6.71 9.37
N LEU A 255 0.64 6.04 8.83
CA LEU A 255 2.02 6.57 8.82
C LEU A 255 2.12 7.88 8.03
N THR A 256 1.43 8.00 6.89
CA THR A 256 1.38 9.23 6.10
C THR A 256 0.72 10.37 6.87
N HIS A 257 -0.40 10.11 7.53
CA HIS A 257 -1.08 11.10 8.35
C HIS A 257 -0.21 11.52 9.53
N MET A 258 0.42 10.55 10.21
CA MET A 258 1.32 10.80 11.34
C MET A 258 2.53 11.61 10.94
N TYR A 259 3.05 11.37 9.74
CA TYR A 259 4.15 12.13 9.16
C TYR A 259 3.83 13.63 9.11
N THR A 260 2.58 14.00 8.73
CA THR A 260 2.15 15.40 8.69
C THR A 260 2.23 16.09 10.07
N LEU A 261 2.07 15.32 11.15
CA LEU A 261 2.09 15.84 12.52
C LEU A 261 3.46 15.78 13.18
N ALA A 262 4.29 14.82 12.78
CA ALA A 262 5.64 14.66 13.26
C ALA A 262 6.59 15.69 12.62
N PHE A 263 6.40 16.00 11.34
CA PHE A 263 7.26 16.87 10.55
C PHE A 263 6.50 18.06 9.92
N PRO A 264 5.74 18.85 10.69
CA PRO A 264 4.85 19.87 10.13
C PRO A 264 5.59 21.04 9.47
N SER A 265 6.77 21.39 9.99
CA SER A 265 7.58 22.52 9.49
C SER A 265 8.62 22.14 8.44
N ASP A 266 8.89 20.84 8.29
CA ASP A 266 9.87 20.32 7.33
C ASP A 266 9.36 18.98 6.74
N PRO A 267 8.24 18.98 6.00
CA PRO A 267 7.66 17.74 5.50
C PRO A 267 8.48 17.13 4.35
N LEU A 268 9.32 17.89 3.65
CA LEU A 268 10.05 17.46 2.44
C LEU A 268 9.19 16.90 1.29
N VAL A 269 7.86 16.96 1.44
CA VAL A 269 6.83 16.60 0.46
C VAL A 269 5.77 17.69 0.44
N SER A 270 5.02 17.77 -0.65
CA SER A 270 4.08 18.87 -0.91
C SER A 270 2.60 18.46 -0.79
N LYS A 271 2.30 17.16 -0.88
CA LYS A 271 0.94 16.61 -1.01
C LYS A 271 0.82 15.31 -0.21
N PHE A 272 -0.40 14.99 0.20
CA PHE A 272 -0.69 13.82 1.01
C PHE A 272 -1.82 12.96 0.44
N GLY A 273 -1.74 11.64 0.63
CA GLY A 273 -2.83 10.72 0.35
C GLY A 273 -3.02 9.75 1.52
N VAL A 274 -4.19 9.82 2.15
CA VAL A 274 -4.55 9.03 3.34
C VAL A 274 -5.74 8.14 3.01
N LEU A 275 -5.45 6.93 2.52
CA LEU A 275 -6.45 6.02 1.96
C LEU A 275 -6.87 4.96 2.98
N SER A 276 -8.16 4.86 3.29
CA SER A 276 -8.69 3.86 4.23
C SER A 276 -7.88 3.78 5.52
N GLN A 277 -7.76 4.90 6.23
CA GLN A 277 -7.06 4.95 7.50
C GLN A 277 -7.86 4.21 8.60
N PRO A 278 -7.20 3.36 9.42
CA PRO A 278 -7.86 2.69 10.53
C PRO A 278 -8.30 3.69 11.63
N PRO A 279 -9.48 3.48 12.26
CA PRO A 279 -9.97 4.31 13.37
C PRO A 279 -9.00 4.42 14.55
N SER A 280 -8.19 3.38 14.81
CA SER A 280 -7.27 3.31 15.95
C SER A 280 -6.20 4.40 15.96
N VAL A 281 -5.87 4.97 14.80
CA VAL A 281 -4.89 6.06 14.67
C VAL A 281 -5.58 7.43 14.72
N THR A 282 -6.90 7.43 14.90
CA THR A 282 -7.76 8.61 14.76
C THR A 282 -8.46 8.90 16.09
N VAL A 283 -7.87 9.84 16.83
CA VAL A 283 -8.47 10.53 17.99
C VAL A 283 -9.27 9.63 18.93
N ASP A 284 -8.65 9.28 20.06
CA ASP A 284 -9.38 9.09 21.30
C ASP A 284 -8.86 10.08 22.35
N LEU A 285 -9.69 11.07 22.70
CA LEU A 285 -9.42 12.02 23.79
C LEU A 285 -9.85 11.48 25.16
N THR A 286 -10.41 10.27 25.21
CA THR A 286 -11.12 9.74 26.37
C THR A 286 -10.51 8.46 26.93
N THR A 287 -9.69 7.75 26.17
CA THR A 287 -8.94 6.60 26.68
C THR A 287 -7.52 7.00 27.06
N ALA A 288 -7.27 7.01 28.37
CA ALA A 288 -5.91 6.71 28.82
C ALA A 288 -5.58 5.30 28.30
N ALA A 289 -4.39 5.09 27.72
CA ALA A 289 -3.91 3.74 27.44
C ALA A 289 -3.94 2.95 28.75
N THR A 290 -4.95 2.10 28.92
CA THR A 290 -5.14 1.28 30.13
C THR A 290 -4.19 0.08 30.13
N THR A 291 -3.51 -0.16 29.02
CA THR A 291 -2.53 -1.21 28.80
C THR A 291 -1.12 -0.62 28.78
N ASP A 292 -0.21 -1.27 29.49
CA ASP A 292 1.21 -0.96 29.47
C ASP A 292 1.76 -1.16 28.04
N PRO A 293 2.16 -0.09 27.32
CA PRO A 293 2.57 -0.18 25.92
C PRO A 293 3.88 -0.98 25.75
N TYR A 294 4.62 -1.20 26.83
CA TYR A 294 5.88 -1.94 26.83
C TYR A 294 5.72 -3.44 27.10
N ALA A 295 4.52 -3.90 27.48
CA ALA A 295 4.28 -5.30 27.85
C ALA A 295 4.53 -6.27 26.69
N GLY A 296 4.23 -5.86 25.46
CA GLY A 296 4.41 -6.71 24.27
C GLY A 296 5.87 -7.13 24.06
N PHE A 297 6.81 -6.19 24.19
CA PHE A 297 8.24 -6.48 24.05
C PHE A 297 8.72 -7.45 25.13
N ASP A 298 8.36 -7.17 26.38
CA ASP A 298 8.76 -7.96 27.55
C ASP A 298 8.24 -9.42 27.48
N ILE A 299 7.01 -9.62 26.98
CA ILE A 299 6.45 -10.96 26.78
C ILE A 299 7.25 -11.74 25.73
N VAL A 300 7.56 -11.12 24.59
CA VAL A 300 8.36 -11.74 23.53
C VAL A 300 9.77 -12.04 24.05
N ALA A 301 10.38 -11.09 24.75
CA ALA A 301 11.73 -11.23 25.30
C ALA A 301 11.82 -12.40 26.29
N LYS A 302 10.91 -12.47 27.27
CA LYS A 302 10.85 -13.57 28.24
C LYS A 302 10.65 -14.92 27.57
N ALA A 303 9.78 -15.00 26.57
CA ALA A 303 9.52 -16.25 25.86
C ALA A 303 10.73 -16.74 25.04
N LEU A 304 11.59 -15.83 24.59
CA LEU A 304 12.82 -16.12 23.87
C LEU A 304 14.05 -16.28 24.79
N GLY A 305 13.83 -16.32 26.10
CA GLY A 305 14.90 -16.54 27.10
C GLY A 305 15.61 -15.28 27.58
N CYS A 306 15.19 -14.09 27.13
CA CYS A 306 15.71 -12.81 27.57
C CYS A 306 14.93 -12.28 28.79
N ASN A 307 14.97 -13.02 29.90
CA ASN A 307 14.27 -12.65 31.13
C ASN A 307 15.23 -12.05 32.16
N TYR A 308 15.25 -10.71 32.28
CA TYR A 308 16.15 -9.97 33.17
C TYR A 308 15.42 -9.15 34.24
N GLY A 309 14.17 -9.48 34.54
CA GLY A 309 13.38 -8.75 35.53
C GLY A 309 13.15 -7.30 35.11
N ASP A 310 13.58 -6.35 35.94
CA ASP A 310 13.42 -4.92 35.68
C ASP A 310 14.61 -4.29 34.90
N ASP A 311 15.62 -5.09 34.54
CA ASP A 311 16.78 -4.62 33.75
C ASP A 311 16.45 -4.60 32.25
N ALA A 312 15.79 -3.53 31.82
CA ALA A 312 15.37 -3.33 30.44
C ALA A 312 16.55 -3.23 29.46
N ASP A 313 17.71 -2.73 29.90
CA ASP A 313 18.90 -2.63 29.05
C ASP A 313 19.47 -4.04 28.77
N ALA A 314 19.57 -4.89 29.80
CA ALA A 314 19.99 -6.28 29.62
C ALA A 314 18.99 -7.09 28.78
N GLU A 315 17.68 -6.85 28.95
CA GLU A 315 16.63 -7.44 28.11
C GLU A 315 16.83 -7.07 26.63
N LEU A 316 17.00 -5.78 26.33
CA LEU A 316 17.20 -5.29 24.97
C LEU A 316 18.48 -5.86 24.34
N GLU A 317 19.59 -5.86 25.08
CA GLU A 317 20.88 -6.39 24.61
C GLU A 317 20.80 -7.90 24.33
N CYS A 318 20.13 -8.67 25.18
CA CYS A 318 19.86 -10.08 24.91
C CYS A 318 19.03 -10.26 23.64
N MET A 319 17.95 -9.49 23.51
CA MET A 319 17.04 -9.56 22.36
C MET A 319 17.72 -9.20 21.03
N ARG A 320 18.73 -8.33 21.04
CA ARG A 320 19.57 -8.06 19.86
C ARG A 320 20.39 -9.26 19.39
N GLN A 321 20.68 -10.21 20.28
CA GLN A 321 21.40 -11.44 19.94
C GLN A 321 20.49 -12.57 19.45
N VAL A 322 19.17 -12.46 19.64
CA VAL A 322 18.20 -13.46 19.15
C VAL A 322 18.08 -13.34 17.63
N SER A 323 17.97 -14.46 16.92
CA SER A 323 17.74 -14.44 15.46
C SER A 323 16.39 -13.78 15.15
N TRP A 324 16.35 -12.90 14.15
CA TRP A 324 15.08 -12.32 13.72
C TRP A 324 14.07 -13.38 13.29
N VAL A 325 14.54 -14.51 12.74
CA VAL A 325 13.70 -15.66 12.39
C VAL A 325 13.01 -16.25 13.62
N GLN A 326 13.72 -16.38 14.75
CA GLN A 326 13.13 -16.90 15.99
C GLN A 326 12.12 -15.92 16.58
N ILE A 327 12.38 -14.62 16.46
CA ILE A 327 11.44 -13.56 16.86
C ILE A 327 10.17 -13.66 16.01
N GLU A 328 10.30 -13.69 14.68
CA GLU A 328 9.17 -13.81 13.74
C GLU A 328 8.33 -15.07 13.98
N GLU A 329 8.97 -16.23 14.13
CA GLU A 329 8.29 -17.50 14.42
C GLU A 329 7.49 -17.46 15.74
N PHE A 330 7.99 -16.72 16.73
CA PHE A 330 7.27 -16.52 17.99
C PHE A 330 6.10 -15.55 17.81
N ILE A 331 6.32 -14.38 17.22
CA ILE A 331 5.27 -13.36 17.09
C ILE A 331 4.13 -13.81 16.17
N ASN A 332 4.41 -14.63 15.15
CA ASN A 332 3.37 -15.26 14.33
C ASN A 332 2.35 -16.07 15.16
N ARG A 333 2.78 -16.64 16.30
CA ARG A 333 1.95 -17.43 17.20
C ARG A 333 1.40 -16.62 18.37
N TYR A 334 1.96 -15.43 18.61
CA TYR A 334 1.60 -14.55 19.71
C TYR A 334 0.58 -13.51 19.23
N THR A 335 -0.60 -13.49 19.83
CA THR A 335 -1.72 -12.65 19.36
C THR A 335 -1.63 -11.17 19.77
N GLY A 336 -0.51 -10.73 20.36
CA GLY A 336 -0.31 -9.33 20.77
C GLY A 336 0.51 -8.56 19.75
N THR A 337 -0.10 -7.55 19.11
CA THR A 337 0.58 -6.67 18.16
C THR A 337 1.06 -5.39 18.87
N PRO A 338 2.36 -5.06 18.85
CA PRO A 338 2.82 -3.75 19.29
C PRO A 338 2.20 -2.67 18.38
N GLU A 339 1.37 -1.80 18.96
CA GLU A 339 0.67 -0.76 18.21
C GLU A 339 1.49 0.54 18.10
N LEU A 340 1.18 1.33 17.07
CA LEU A 340 1.64 2.72 16.97
C LEU A 340 0.92 3.57 18.03
N ASP A 341 1.59 3.84 19.14
CA ASP A 341 1.09 4.81 20.13
C ASP A 341 1.48 6.25 19.74
N PHE A 342 0.48 7.03 19.34
CA PHE A 342 0.56 8.48 19.19
C PHE A 342 -0.64 9.17 19.84
N SER A 343 -0.84 8.93 21.14
CA SER A 343 -1.86 9.49 22.04
C SER A 343 -1.98 11.04 22.11
N ASN A 344 -1.46 11.81 21.16
CA ASN A 344 -1.44 13.28 21.17
C ASN A 344 -1.69 13.94 19.80
N TYR A 345 -2.65 13.42 19.04
CA TYR A 345 -3.01 13.91 17.70
C TYR A 345 -3.70 15.28 17.71
N ILE A 346 -4.83 15.39 18.42
CA ILE A 346 -5.62 16.63 18.47
C ILE A 346 -4.83 17.82 19.00
N PRO A 347 -4.08 17.72 20.11
CA PRO A 347 -3.37 18.88 20.61
C PRO A 347 -2.31 19.40 19.63
N ARG A 348 -1.76 18.55 18.75
CA ARG A 348 -0.88 19.00 17.65
C ARG A 348 -1.65 19.80 16.60
N TYR A 349 -2.80 19.32 16.15
CA TYR A 349 -3.69 20.10 15.26
C TYR A 349 -4.12 21.42 15.90
N LEU A 350 -4.56 21.40 17.16
CA LEU A 350 -4.92 22.59 17.92
C LEU A 350 -3.78 23.60 18.05
N ALA A 351 -2.54 23.11 18.09
CA ALA A 351 -1.34 23.94 18.10
C ALA A 351 -0.85 24.35 16.70
N GLY A 352 -1.59 24.03 15.62
CA GLY A 352 -1.19 24.30 14.24
C GLY A 352 0.01 23.48 13.76
N LYS A 353 0.34 22.39 14.45
CA LYS A 353 1.49 21.51 14.15
C LYS A 353 1.08 20.41 13.17
N VAL A 354 0.69 20.80 11.97
CA VAL A 354 0.35 19.92 10.86
C VAL A 354 0.94 20.46 9.55
N ALA A 355 1.46 19.58 8.70
CA ALA A 355 1.95 19.95 7.38
C ALA A 355 0.80 20.48 6.50
N THR A 356 1.07 21.55 5.75
CA THR A 356 0.01 22.35 5.09
C THR A 356 -0.44 21.84 3.72
N GLY A 357 0.18 20.79 3.20
CA GLY A 357 -0.12 20.28 1.85
C GLY A 357 -1.57 19.79 1.69
N PRO A 358 -2.15 19.88 0.48
CA PRO A 358 -3.47 19.32 0.19
C PRO A 358 -3.46 17.80 0.34
N GLU A 359 -4.61 17.23 0.66
CA GLU A 359 -4.76 15.81 0.98
C GLU A 359 -5.89 15.16 0.19
N ILE A 360 -5.64 13.97 -0.37
CA ILE A 360 -6.70 13.02 -0.74
C ILE A 360 -7.00 12.15 0.47
N ARG A 361 -8.26 11.99 0.83
CA ARG A 361 -8.71 11.09 1.90
C ARG A 361 -9.80 10.17 1.41
N SER A 362 -9.77 8.90 1.83
CA SER A 362 -10.77 7.94 1.37
C SER A 362 -11.20 6.90 2.38
N ASN A 363 -12.34 6.30 2.06
CA ASN A 363 -12.78 5.03 2.59
C ASN A 363 -13.26 4.15 1.45
N THR A 364 -13.31 2.85 1.69
CA THR A 364 -14.09 1.92 0.88
C THR A 364 -15.51 1.83 1.44
N ALA A 365 -16.49 1.40 0.64
CA ALA A 365 -17.88 1.32 1.07
C ALA A 365 -18.14 0.17 2.07
N SER A 366 -17.20 -0.78 2.19
CA SER A 366 -17.28 -1.92 3.10
C SER A 366 -15.90 -2.25 3.67
N GLU A 367 -15.25 -1.35 4.42
CA GLU A 367 -13.85 -1.49 4.90
C GLU A 367 -13.55 -2.88 5.47
N MET A 368 -14.24 -3.29 6.53
CA MET A 368 -14.01 -4.59 7.17
C MET A 368 -15.27 -5.44 7.07
N PRO A 369 -15.55 -6.07 5.91
CA PRO A 369 -16.77 -6.81 5.71
C PRO A 369 -16.73 -8.14 6.45
N THR A 370 -17.89 -8.55 6.95
CA THR A 370 -18.13 -9.88 7.50
C THR A 370 -19.44 -10.42 6.96
N THR A 371 -19.66 -11.72 7.11
CA THR A 371 -20.96 -12.35 6.81
C THR A 371 -22.12 -11.75 7.64
N ASN A 372 -21.81 -11.10 8.77
CA ASN A 372 -22.77 -10.32 9.54
C ASN A 372 -22.81 -8.86 9.06
N ARG A 373 -23.80 -8.55 8.23
CA ARG A 373 -23.98 -7.20 7.67
C ARG A 373 -24.18 -6.11 8.73
N THR A 374 -24.75 -6.43 9.90
CA THR A 374 -24.90 -5.47 11.01
C THR A 374 -23.53 -5.11 11.58
N SER A 375 -22.67 -6.11 11.82
CA SER A 375 -21.28 -5.89 12.28
C SER A 375 -20.46 -5.11 11.25
N THR A 376 -20.66 -5.41 9.96
CA THR A 376 -20.04 -4.64 8.87
C THR A 376 -20.49 -3.17 8.90
N ALA A 377 -21.78 -2.91 9.09
CA ALA A 377 -22.30 -1.54 9.16
C ALA A 377 -21.80 -0.77 10.40
N GLU A 378 -21.64 -1.44 11.54
CA GLU A 378 -21.08 -0.82 12.74
C GLU A 378 -19.60 -0.47 12.57
N THR A 379 -18.82 -1.40 12.01
CA THR A 379 -17.40 -1.15 11.70
C THR A 379 -17.27 -0.04 10.66
N GLN A 380 -18.05 -0.09 9.58
CA GLN A 380 -18.06 0.95 8.56
C GLN A 380 -18.37 2.33 9.14
N ARG A 381 -19.26 2.42 10.14
CA ARG A 381 -19.53 3.69 10.84
C ARG A 381 -18.27 4.21 11.50
N GLN A 382 -17.53 3.38 12.23
CA GLN A 382 -16.28 3.82 12.88
C GLN A 382 -15.26 4.34 11.85
N TRP A 383 -15.06 3.62 10.76
CA TRP A 383 -14.10 4.00 9.71
C TRP A 383 -14.49 5.28 8.98
N LEU A 384 -15.73 5.38 8.51
CA LEU A 384 -16.19 6.55 7.79
C LEU A 384 -16.19 7.80 8.67
N CYS A 385 -16.74 7.69 9.89
CA CYS A 385 -16.94 8.86 10.74
C CYS A 385 -15.61 9.42 11.26
N LYS A 386 -14.60 8.58 11.50
CA LYS A 386 -13.24 9.04 11.77
C LYS A 386 -12.62 9.77 10.58
N GLY A 387 -12.84 9.27 9.36
CA GLY A 387 -12.44 9.99 8.14
C GLY A 387 -13.12 11.36 7.99
N VAL A 388 -14.39 11.48 8.39
CA VAL A 388 -15.15 12.75 8.41
C VAL A 388 -14.59 13.71 9.45
N GLU A 389 -14.38 13.26 10.69
CA GLU A 389 -13.82 14.07 11.78
C GLU A 389 -12.49 14.71 11.38
N GLU A 390 -11.59 13.94 10.77
CA GLU A 390 -10.30 14.43 10.28
C GLU A 390 -10.42 15.43 9.13
N ALA A 391 -11.31 15.15 8.17
CA ALA A 391 -11.54 16.08 7.06
C ALA A 391 -12.14 17.41 7.53
N MET A 392 -13.04 17.38 8.52
CA MET A 392 -13.57 18.57 9.17
C MET A 392 -12.48 19.35 9.93
N LEU A 393 -11.60 18.63 10.64
CA LEU A 393 -10.50 19.26 11.37
C LEU A 393 -9.53 19.96 10.41
N ARG A 394 -9.13 19.30 9.32
CA ARG A 394 -8.32 19.90 8.24
C ARG A 394 -8.98 21.14 7.65
N ASN A 395 -10.27 21.05 7.31
CA ASN A 395 -11.03 22.18 6.76
C ASN A 395 -11.03 23.39 7.71
N LYS A 396 -11.21 23.17 9.02
CA LYS A 396 -11.14 24.23 10.06
C LYS A 396 -9.79 24.96 10.10
N TYR A 397 -8.70 24.29 9.70
CA TYR A 397 -7.37 24.90 9.58
C TYR A 397 -7.06 25.48 8.19
N GLY A 398 -8.06 25.53 7.29
CA GLY A 398 -7.86 25.99 5.92
C GLY A 398 -6.99 25.04 5.09
N LEU A 399 -6.95 23.76 5.44
CA LEU A 399 -6.18 22.75 4.72
C LEU A 399 -7.07 22.00 3.72
N ASP A 400 -6.71 22.12 2.46
CA ASP A 400 -7.44 21.50 1.35
C ASP A 400 -7.52 19.98 1.51
N THR A 401 -8.72 19.45 1.28
CA THR A 401 -9.02 18.02 1.37
C THR A 401 -9.95 17.62 0.24
N TYR A 402 -9.60 16.55 -0.48
CA TYR A 402 -10.41 15.92 -1.52
C TYR A 402 -10.82 14.54 -1.02
N ARG A 403 -12.12 14.31 -0.86
CA ARG A 403 -12.63 13.01 -0.39
C ARG A 403 -13.09 12.13 -1.55
N TYR A 404 -12.81 10.83 -1.47
CA TYR A 404 -13.49 9.83 -2.29
C TYR A 404 -13.99 8.62 -1.49
N LEU A 405 -15.00 7.95 -2.05
CA LEU A 405 -15.51 6.66 -1.63
C LEU A 405 -15.24 5.64 -2.74
N TRP A 406 -14.53 4.57 -2.41
CA TRP A 406 -14.46 3.40 -3.29
C TRP A 406 -15.72 2.55 -3.13
N ALA A 407 -16.48 2.37 -4.21
CA ALA A 407 -17.74 1.63 -4.19
C ALA A 407 -17.83 0.57 -5.32
N GLY A 408 -16.70 0.22 -5.94
CA GLY A 408 -16.62 -0.84 -6.95
C GLY A 408 -16.85 -2.22 -6.34
N ASN A 409 -17.77 -2.98 -6.95
CA ASN A 409 -18.09 -4.36 -6.57
C ASN A 409 -18.06 -5.22 -7.83
N PHE A 410 -16.85 -5.55 -8.28
CA PHE A 410 -16.60 -6.36 -9.47
C PHE A 410 -16.37 -7.80 -9.06
N SER A 411 -16.98 -8.75 -9.76
CA SER A 411 -17.06 -10.15 -9.33
C SER A 411 -15.71 -10.87 -9.24
N ASN A 412 -14.73 -10.44 -10.05
CA ASN A 412 -13.35 -10.93 -10.01
C ASN A 412 -12.62 -10.50 -8.73
N ILE A 413 -12.87 -9.27 -8.25
CA ILE A 413 -12.24 -8.70 -7.04
C ILE A 413 -13.03 -9.05 -5.78
N SER A 414 -14.36 -8.97 -5.86
CA SER A 414 -15.30 -9.22 -4.76
C SER A 414 -16.25 -10.36 -5.13
N PRO A 415 -15.80 -11.62 -5.04
CA PRO A 415 -16.57 -12.79 -5.47
C PRO A 415 -17.76 -13.10 -4.56
N GLU A 416 -17.76 -12.58 -3.33
CA GLU A 416 -18.77 -12.86 -2.33
C GLU A 416 -19.80 -11.72 -2.21
N PRO A 417 -21.12 -12.01 -2.14
CA PRO A 417 -22.16 -10.98 -2.06
C PRO A 417 -22.06 -10.05 -0.85
N TRP A 418 -21.40 -10.50 0.22
CA TRP A 418 -21.25 -9.76 1.48
C TRP A 418 -19.94 -8.98 1.58
N LEU A 419 -18.99 -9.17 0.65
CA LEU A 419 -17.67 -8.56 0.70
C LEU A 419 -17.72 -7.09 0.21
N GLY A 420 -18.29 -6.88 -0.99
CA GLY A 420 -18.53 -5.56 -1.55
C GLY A 420 -17.23 -4.83 -1.93
N ALA A 421 -17.22 -3.50 -1.78
CA ALA A 421 -16.03 -2.69 -2.00
C ALA A 421 -15.21 -2.68 -0.70
N PHE A 422 -14.37 -3.68 -0.52
CA PHE A 422 -13.69 -3.94 0.74
C PHE A 422 -12.37 -3.19 0.90
N HIS A 423 -11.86 -3.09 2.13
CA HIS A 423 -10.56 -2.43 2.43
C HIS A 423 -9.49 -2.85 1.42
N TRP A 424 -8.60 -1.91 1.05
CA TRP A 424 -7.51 -2.01 0.06
C TRP A 424 -7.90 -2.26 -1.41
N SER A 425 -9.11 -2.74 -1.73
CA SER A 425 -9.47 -3.14 -3.10
C SER A 425 -9.46 -2.00 -4.14
N ASP A 426 -9.45 -0.75 -3.70
CA ASP A 426 -9.24 0.42 -4.57
C ASP A 426 -7.81 0.54 -5.11
N LEU A 427 -6.82 -0.03 -4.41
CA LEU A 427 -5.43 -0.05 -4.87
C LEU A 427 -5.29 -0.76 -6.22
N LEU A 428 -6.08 -1.81 -6.47
CA LEU A 428 -6.09 -2.50 -7.77
C LEU A 428 -6.40 -1.54 -8.92
N MET A 429 -7.29 -0.58 -8.68
CA MET A 429 -7.65 0.43 -9.67
C MET A 429 -6.59 1.51 -9.80
N ILE A 430 -6.00 1.95 -8.70
CA ILE A 430 -4.98 3.01 -8.67
C ILE A 430 -3.68 2.52 -9.32
N PHE A 431 -3.22 1.31 -9.01
CA PHE A 431 -2.01 0.74 -9.61
C PHE A 431 -2.25 0.14 -10.99
N GLY A 432 -3.50 -0.11 -11.37
CA GLY A 432 -3.86 -0.71 -12.65
C GLY A 432 -3.58 -2.21 -12.70
N THR A 433 -3.70 -2.88 -11.56
CA THR A 433 -3.41 -4.31 -11.36
C THR A 433 -4.67 -5.15 -11.18
N TYR A 434 -5.84 -4.61 -11.52
CA TYR A 434 -7.15 -5.27 -11.39
C TYR A 434 -7.27 -6.59 -12.17
N GLU A 435 -6.46 -6.76 -13.22
CA GLU A 435 -6.38 -8.00 -14.00
C GLU A 435 -5.61 -9.14 -13.30
N LYS A 436 -5.00 -8.89 -12.13
CA LYS A 436 -4.29 -9.93 -11.35
C LYS A 436 -5.24 -10.86 -10.61
N ASP A 437 -6.47 -10.43 -10.36
CA ASP A 437 -7.51 -11.30 -9.82
C ASP A 437 -8.14 -12.15 -10.94
N VAL A 438 -8.73 -13.27 -10.54
CA VAL A 438 -9.30 -14.25 -11.48
C VAL A 438 -10.76 -13.92 -11.74
N GLY A 439 -11.12 -13.70 -13.00
CA GLY A 439 -12.51 -13.57 -13.42
C GLY A 439 -12.71 -12.64 -14.61
N ASP A 440 -13.96 -12.36 -14.92
CA ASP A 440 -14.33 -11.42 -15.98
C ASP A 440 -14.08 -9.98 -15.53
N VAL A 441 -13.41 -9.21 -16.38
CA VAL A 441 -13.13 -7.79 -16.18
C VAL A 441 -14.07 -6.95 -17.06
N PRO A 442 -15.20 -6.43 -16.54
CA PRO A 442 -16.13 -5.62 -17.31
C PRO A 442 -15.51 -4.28 -17.72
N LYS A 443 -16.04 -3.69 -18.81
CA LYS A 443 -15.63 -2.35 -19.28
C LYS A 443 -15.68 -1.29 -18.18
N LEU A 444 -16.68 -1.35 -17.29
CA LEU A 444 -16.80 -0.41 -16.18
C LEU A 444 -15.59 -0.46 -15.24
N GLU A 445 -15.01 -1.63 -14.99
CA GLU A 445 -13.81 -1.79 -14.15
C GLU A 445 -12.59 -1.14 -14.80
N VAL A 446 -12.36 -1.43 -16.09
CA VAL A 446 -11.29 -0.80 -16.89
C VAL A 446 -11.43 0.72 -16.90
N ASP A 447 -12.63 1.22 -17.19
CA ASP A 447 -12.92 2.66 -17.21
C ASP A 447 -12.74 3.29 -15.82
N THR A 448 -13.02 2.55 -14.75
CA THR A 448 -12.85 3.00 -13.36
C THR A 448 -11.37 3.12 -13.01
N SER A 449 -10.54 2.13 -13.36
CA SER A 449 -9.09 2.18 -13.16
C SER A 449 -8.48 3.37 -13.91
N ALA A 450 -8.82 3.55 -15.18
CA ALA A 450 -8.36 4.70 -15.94
C ALA A 450 -8.77 6.03 -15.28
N ALA A 451 -10.04 6.15 -14.87
CA ALA A 451 -10.55 7.37 -14.23
C ALA A 451 -9.84 7.70 -12.91
N ILE A 452 -9.69 6.72 -11.99
CA ILE A 452 -9.07 7.00 -10.69
C ILE A 452 -7.61 7.40 -10.85
N GLN A 453 -6.89 6.73 -11.75
CA GLN A 453 -5.50 7.04 -12.05
C GLN A 453 -5.32 8.41 -12.70
N ASP A 454 -6.25 8.83 -13.57
CA ASP A 454 -6.23 10.15 -14.19
C ASP A 454 -6.49 11.27 -13.16
N PHE A 455 -7.37 11.01 -12.18
CA PHE A 455 -7.58 11.94 -11.06
C PHE A 455 -6.39 11.99 -10.12
N PHE A 456 -5.82 10.83 -9.74
CA PHE A 456 -4.61 10.79 -8.91
C PHE A 456 -3.44 11.48 -9.61
N LEU A 457 -3.26 11.28 -10.91
CA LEU A 457 -2.25 11.98 -11.69
C LEU A 457 -2.52 13.49 -11.77
N ALA A 458 -3.77 13.90 -11.91
CA ALA A 458 -4.14 15.32 -11.89
C ALA A 458 -3.81 15.96 -10.55
N PHE A 459 -4.14 15.31 -9.43
CA PHE A 459 -3.76 15.77 -8.08
C PHE A 459 -2.24 15.82 -7.91
N LEU A 460 -1.56 14.76 -8.33
CA LEU A 460 -0.11 14.63 -8.27
C LEU A 460 0.59 15.73 -9.07
N LYS A 461 0.05 16.18 -10.19
CA LYS A 461 0.57 17.34 -10.95
C LYS A 461 0.18 18.66 -10.27
N ASP A 462 -1.11 18.91 -10.14
CA ASP A 462 -1.70 20.15 -9.62
C ASP A 462 -3.06 19.85 -8.94
N PRO A 463 -3.12 19.82 -7.60
CA PRO A 463 -4.35 19.61 -6.84
C PRO A 463 -5.48 20.58 -7.24
N GLY A 464 -5.16 21.84 -7.54
CA GLY A 464 -6.14 22.85 -7.95
C GLY A 464 -6.84 22.51 -9.28
N SER A 465 -6.25 21.62 -10.09
CA SER A 465 -6.86 21.15 -11.34
C SER A 465 -8.05 20.21 -11.13
N LEU A 466 -8.17 19.57 -9.95
CA LEU A 466 -9.22 18.60 -9.66
C LEU A 466 -10.64 19.17 -9.75
N GLN A 467 -10.84 20.40 -9.25
CA GLN A 467 -12.15 21.05 -9.29
C GLN A 467 -12.68 21.19 -10.72
N ARG A 468 -11.80 21.56 -11.66
CA ARG A 468 -12.11 21.68 -13.09
C ARG A 468 -12.39 20.32 -13.76
N ARG A 469 -11.92 19.24 -13.16
CA ARG A 469 -12.18 17.85 -13.58
C ARG A 469 -13.40 17.23 -12.89
N GLY A 470 -14.15 18.02 -12.11
CA GLY A 470 -15.35 17.56 -11.43
C GLY A 470 -15.11 16.89 -10.09
N TRP A 471 -13.90 16.99 -9.51
CA TRP A 471 -13.62 16.58 -8.13
C TRP A 471 -13.38 17.83 -7.26
N PRO A 472 -14.44 18.39 -6.65
CA PRO A 472 -14.34 19.62 -5.85
C PRO A 472 -13.65 19.39 -4.51
N LEU A 473 -13.24 20.49 -3.86
CA LEU A 473 -12.80 20.47 -2.47
C LEU A 473 -13.95 20.03 -1.55
N TYR A 474 -13.59 19.36 -0.46
CA TYR A 474 -14.55 18.98 0.56
C TYR A 474 -14.94 20.20 1.42
N GLU A 475 -16.23 20.53 1.39
CA GLU A 475 -16.83 21.65 2.11
C GLU A 475 -17.85 21.09 3.13
N PRO A 476 -17.41 20.71 4.35
CA PRO A 476 -18.30 20.07 5.34
C PRO A 476 -19.47 20.96 5.78
N ASP A 477 -19.28 22.29 5.75
CA ASP A 477 -20.30 23.27 6.16
C ASP A 477 -21.31 23.61 5.06
N ALA A 478 -21.14 23.09 3.84
CA ALA A 478 -22.13 23.27 2.78
C ALA A 478 -23.45 22.58 3.15
N ALA A 479 -24.59 23.12 2.68
CA ALA A 479 -25.91 22.59 3.01
C ALA A 479 -26.12 21.11 2.63
N ASN A 480 -25.35 20.61 1.66
CA ASN A 480 -25.33 19.23 1.23
C ASN A 480 -24.20 18.38 1.87
N GLY A 481 -23.46 18.92 2.85
CA GLY A 481 -22.30 18.29 3.47
C GLY A 481 -21.08 18.19 2.53
N GLY A 482 -21.03 19.01 1.48
CA GLY A 482 -19.96 18.98 0.48
C GLY A 482 -20.10 17.83 -0.51
N PHE A 483 -19.17 17.75 -1.45
CA PHE A 483 -19.11 16.70 -2.46
C PHE A 483 -17.98 15.72 -2.19
N ILE A 484 -18.22 14.46 -2.54
CA ILE A 484 -17.32 13.33 -2.39
C ILE A 484 -17.33 12.57 -3.72
N MET A 485 -16.16 12.23 -4.25
CA MET A 485 -16.07 11.44 -5.47
C MET A 485 -16.40 9.97 -5.15
N GLU A 486 -17.30 9.34 -5.88
CA GLU A 486 -17.58 7.90 -5.78
C GLU A 486 -17.07 7.21 -7.04
N PHE A 487 -16.23 6.18 -6.85
CA PHE A 487 -15.66 5.39 -7.93
C PHE A 487 -16.29 3.99 -8.02
N GLY A 488 -16.43 3.47 -9.24
CA GLY A 488 -16.73 2.05 -9.51
C GLY A 488 -18.20 1.62 -9.39
N LYS A 489 -19.12 2.49 -8.93
CA LYS A 489 -20.54 2.13 -8.77
C LYS A 489 -21.39 2.64 -9.92
N LYS A 490 -21.80 1.74 -10.82
CA LYS A 490 -22.60 2.00 -12.06
C LYS A 490 -21.93 2.90 -13.11
N THR A 491 -21.08 3.81 -12.68
CA THR A 491 -20.26 4.73 -13.49
C THR A 491 -18.83 4.71 -12.95
N ALA A 492 -17.86 5.00 -13.81
CA ALA A 492 -16.45 5.01 -13.43
C ALA A 492 -16.17 5.99 -12.28
N ALA A 493 -16.70 7.20 -12.37
CA ALA A 493 -16.60 8.24 -11.37
C ALA A 493 -17.86 9.11 -11.36
N ARG A 494 -18.34 9.52 -10.18
CA ARG A 494 -19.44 10.48 -10.02
C ARG A 494 -19.37 11.20 -8.68
N ASN A 495 -19.95 12.39 -8.57
CA ASN A 495 -20.09 13.05 -7.28
C ASN A 495 -21.30 12.56 -6.51
N ILE A 496 -21.11 12.29 -5.23
CA ILE A 496 -22.14 12.13 -4.22
C ILE A 496 -22.00 13.23 -3.16
N THR A 497 -23.01 13.41 -2.31
CA THR A 497 -23.00 14.46 -1.28
C THR A 497 -22.60 13.88 0.08
N GLY A 498 -21.96 14.70 0.94
CA GLY A 498 -21.67 14.31 2.33
C GLY A 498 -22.95 14.05 3.11
N ALA A 499 -24.02 14.82 2.89
CA ALA A 499 -25.34 14.55 3.48
C ALA A 499 -25.92 13.18 3.06
N TYR A 500 -25.50 12.61 1.93
CA TYR A 500 -25.90 11.25 1.52
C TYR A 500 -25.03 10.17 2.17
N LEU A 501 -23.71 10.38 2.20
CA LEU A 501 -22.75 9.38 2.67
C LEU A 501 -22.57 9.40 4.19
N ASP A 502 -22.35 10.59 4.75
CA ASP A 502 -21.92 10.80 6.13
C ASP A 502 -23.10 10.95 7.13
N ALA A 503 -24.35 10.94 6.67
CA ALA A 503 -25.52 11.11 7.54
C ALA A 503 -25.58 10.11 8.71
N GLY A 504 -25.08 8.89 8.52
CA GLY A 504 -24.97 7.86 9.56
C GLY A 504 -23.98 8.20 10.69
N CYS A 505 -23.11 9.18 10.48
CA CYS A 505 -22.18 9.70 11.49
C CYS A 505 -22.85 10.69 12.46
N TYR A 506 -23.85 11.43 11.98
CA TYR A 506 -24.56 12.44 12.79
C TYR A 506 -25.87 11.91 13.37
N ASN A 507 -26.44 10.87 12.77
CA ASN A 507 -27.68 10.24 13.23
C ASN A 507 -27.57 8.72 13.11
N SER A 508 -27.48 8.04 14.27
CA SER A 508 -27.35 6.58 14.36
C SER A 508 -28.55 5.81 13.77
N SER A 509 -29.70 6.47 13.59
CA SER A 509 -30.87 5.89 12.92
C SER A 509 -30.73 5.80 11.40
N VAL A 510 -29.77 6.53 10.81
CA VAL A 510 -29.48 6.45 9.38
C VAL A 510 -28.50 5.28 9.14
N PRO A 511 -28.86 4.30 8.29
CA PRO A 511 -27.99 3.16 8.03
C PRO A 511 -26.77 3.56 7.18
N MET A 512 -25.64 2.90 7.45
CA MET A 512 -24.44 3.04 6.63
C MET A 512 -24.67 2.53 5.21
N ARG A 513 -24.07 3.19 4.22
CA ARG A 513 -24.17 2.86 2.80
C ARG A 513 -23.10 1.84 2.40
N LEU A 514 -23.37 0.57 2.68
CA LEU A 514 -22.49 -0.53 2.25
C LEU A 514 -22.59 -0.80 0.73
N SER A 515 -21.51 -1.31 0.15
CA SER A 515 -21.53 -1.89 -1.20
C SER A 515 -21.87 -3.38 -1.09
N GLY A 516 -22.83 -3.87 -1.89
CA GLY A 516 -23.44 -5.20 -1.73
C GLY A 516 -24.95 -5.16 -1.81
#